data_AF-A0AAW0YZ18-F1
#
_entry.id   AF-A0AAW0YZ18-F1
#
_cell.length_a   1.000
_cell.length_b   1.000
_cell.length_c   1.000
_cell.angle_alpha   90.00
_cell.angle_beta   90.00
_cell.angle_gamma   90.00
#
_symmetry.space_group_name_H-M   'P 1'
#
loop_
_entity.id
_entity.type
_entity.pdbx_description
1 polymer ?
#
loop_
_entity_poly.entity_id
_entity_poly.type
_entity_poly.pdbx_seq_one_letter_code
_entity_poly.pdbx_strand_id
1 'polypeptide(L)'
;MSPTTSLASLVDVHPHPSRPLTSLSHNLWVPSGARGVFGGQVIAQSLLASSSTVAPPLGLHSTHCYFLLPARAQPTIEYRIEKLRDGKSYASRLVRAWQGDREVFVLLASYTLPPTKLPPNLGGGRAVVHEGESQADDGLKVSNSLRFVSSPNVKEITSTSSHTKEVQQDNGFQEKYQAPLPENLLPWEECEEEAVRWQKWMDEKGSRFTGTKRKFLQEYIRERRESPVSIARALTKDHDGNHHIRMSWLRARLDPSEKPSEETVKAMIAYMTDFQFIGTASRSVGLHQSSTPRLGMLASLDHSIHFYPFPANFDPSKPLLHVMESQAVDVASGRGTVKGCVYTLDGVLVAVTGQEGVVRADLRGLEAKGLVEGGAVEEDEERKVKAKL
;
A
#
# COMPACT_ATOMS: atom_id res chain seq x y z
N MET A 1 10.15 19.48 -9.14
CA MET A 1 10.96 18.32 -9.61
C MET A 1 11.57 18.71 -10.94
N SER A 2 12.78 18.23 -11.27
CA SER A 2 13.28 18.35 -12.64
C SER A 2 12.47 17.37 -13.52
N PRO A 3 12.07 17.73 -14.75
CA PRO A 3 11.29 16.85 -15.66
C PRO A 3 11.93 15.50 -16.03
N THR A 4 13.10 15.17 -15.48
CA THR A 4 13.99 14.08 -15.90
C THR A 4 14.51 13.22 -14.74
N THR A 5 14.14 13.51 -13.48
CA THR A 5 14.63 12.72 -12.35
C THR A 5 13.93 11.36 -12.35
N SER A 6 14.70 10.27 -12.45
CA SER A 6 14.19 8.91 -12.31
C SER A 6 13.64 8.67 -10.90
N LEU A 7 12.75 7.69 -10.75
CA LEU A 7 12.24 7.36 -9.42
C LEU A 7 13.36 6.86 -8.49
N ALA A 8 14.30 6.07 -9.02
CA ALA A 8 15.43 5.56 -8.25
C ALA A 8 16.31 6.70 -7.70
N SER A 9 16.59 7.73 -8.50
CA SER A 9 17.32 8.91 -8.03
C SER A 9 16.52 9.75 -7.02
N LEU A 10 15.19 9.82 -7.16
CA LEU A 10 14.37 10.61 -6.25
C LEU A 10 14.28 10.01 -4.83
N VAL A 11 14.24 8.68 -4.73
CA VAL A 11 14.14 7.98 -3.45
C VAL A 11 15.49 7.84 -2.73
N ASP A 12 16.60 8.13 -3.42
CA ASP A 12 17.94 8.04 -2.86
C ASP A 12 18.18 9.03 -1.70
N VAL A 13 19.26 8.81 -0.96
CA VAL A 13 19.69 9.69 0.15
C VAL A 13 21.21 9.78 0.18
N HIS A 14 21.71 10.91 0.68
CA HIS A 14 23.15 11.09 0.88
C HIS A 14 23.55 10.80 2.33
N PRO A 15 24.66 10.09 2.60
CA PRO A 15 25.19 10.01 3.95
C PRO A 15 25.49 11.40 4.50
N HIS A 16 25.17 11.64 5.78
CA HIS A 16 25.52 12.89 6.44
C HIS A 16 27.04 12.97 6.58
N PRO A 17 27.69 14.09 6.20
CA PRO A 17 29.16 14.17 6.11
C PRO A 17 29.88 14.00 7.45
N SER A 18 29.21 14.32 8.56
CA SER A 18 29.80 14.31 9.90
C SER A 18 29.03 13.52 10.96
N ARG A 19 27.87 12.94 10.63
CA ARG A 19 27.03 12.23 11.61
C ARG A 19 26.87 10.78 11.17
N PRO A 20 27.43 9.81 11.90
CA PRO A 20 27.23 8.41 11.57
C PRO A 20 25.75 8.04 11.71
N LEU A 21 25.33 7.02 10.96
CA LEU A 21 23.93 6.55 10.96
C LEU A 21 22.93 7.69 10.73
N THR A 22 23.28 8.65 9.88
CA THR A 22 22.39 9.74 9.48
C THR A 22 22.53 9.93 7.98
N SER A 23 21.41 10.11 7.30
CA SER A 23 21.34 10.46 5.88
C SER A 23 20.58 11.77 5.68
N LEU A 24 20.82 12.43 4.56
CA LEU A 24 20.18 13.67 4.14
C LEU A 24 19.31 13.41 2.92
N SER A 25 18.13 14.01 2.90
CA SER A 25 17.25 13.99 1.72
C SER A 25 17.89 14.70 0.53
N HIS A 26 17.49 14.27 -0.67
CA HIS A 26 17.60 15.07 -1.90
C HIS A 26 16.51 16.15 -1.97
N ASN A 27 16.28 16.66 -3.20
CA ASN A 27 15.19 17.56 -3.54
C ASN A 27 13.83 16.99 -3.09
N LEU A 28 13.16 17.71 -2.20
CA LEU A 28 11.86 17.34 -1.66
C LEU A 28 10.75 17.90 -2.54
N TRP A 29 9.80 17.06 -2.91
CA TRP A 29 8.65 17.46 -3.70
C TRP A 29 7.44 17.75 -2.82
N VAL A 30 6.87 18.94 -2.98
CA VAL A 30 5.59 19.34 -2.42
C VAL A 30 4.57 19.34 -3.56
N PRO A 31 3.59 18.42 -3.58
CA PRO A 31 2.54 18.41 -4.60
C PRO A 31 1.73 19.71 -4.60
N SER A 32 1.23 20.13 -5.76
CA SER A 32 0.38 21.32 -5.85
C SER A 32 -0.85 21.23 -4.95
N GLY A 33 -1.03 22.23 -4.08
CA GLY A 33 -2.11 22.30 -3.09
C GLY A 33 -1.90 21.45 -1.82
N ALA A 34 -0.80 20.70 -1.72
CA ALA A 34 -0.44 19.97 -0.50
C ALA A 34 0.14 20.90 0.56
N ARG A 35 0.01 20.50 1.83
CA ARG A 35 0.56 21.25 2.98
C ARG A 35 2.03 20.97 3.26
N GLY A 36 2.58 19.91 2.69
CA GLY A 36 3.94 19.46 2.94
C GLY A 36 4.45 18.52 1.88
N VAL A 37 5.67 18.05 2.08
CA VAL A 37 6.34 17.07 1.21
C VAL A 37 5.49 15.82 1.05
N PHE A 38 5.53 15.22 -0.14
CA PHE A 38 4.85 13.97 -0.43
C PHE A 38 5.30 12.85 0.51
N GLY A 39 4.35 12.18 1.16
CA GLY A 39 4.61 11.19 2.22
C GLY A 39 5.42 10.00 1.72
N GLY A 40 5.09 9.48 0.54
CA GLY A 40 5.83 8.40 -0.12
C GLY A 40 7.31 8.71 -0.31
N GLN A 41 7.69 9.98 -0.50
CA GLN A 41 9.10 10.36 -0.58
C GLN A 41 9.81 10.19 0.77
N VAL A 42 9.16 10.62 1.86
CA VAL A 42 9.71 10.52 3.22
C VAL A 42 9.83 9.06 3.65
N ILE A 43 8.84 8.22 3.31
CA ILE A 43 8.89 6.77 3.55
C ILE A 43 10.06 6.14 2.79
N ALA A 44 10.13 6.35 1.47
CA ALA A 44 11.12 5.71 0.61
C ALA A 44 12.57 6.09 0.99
N GLN A 45 12.81 7.37 1.23
CA GLN A 45 14.12 7.86 1.66
C GLN A 45 14.50 7.33 3.05
N SER A 46 13.54 7.23 3.98
CA SER A 46 13.79 6.62 5.29
C SER A 46 14.17 5.14 5.17
N LEU A 47 13.51 4.40 4.27
CA LEU A 47 13.82 2.99 4.00
C LEU A 47 15.22 2.81 3.43
N LEU A 48 15.63 3.62 2.44
CA LEU A 48 16.98 3.53 1.90
C LEU A 48 18.04 3.97 2.91
N ALA A 49 17.74 4.99 3.71
CA ALA A 49 18.61 5.40 4.81
C ALA A 49 18.83 4.24 5.80
N SER A 50 17.78 3.54 6.24
CA SER A 50 17.94 2.38 7.13
C SER A 50 18.58 1.17 6.45
N SER A 51 18.23 0.86 5.20
CA SER A 51 18.77 -0.31 4.48
C SER A 51 20.28 -0.22 4.28
N SER A 52 20.81 1.01 4.10
CA SER A 52 22.27 1.23 4.03
C SER A 52 23.05 0.82 5.30
N THR A 53 22.34 0.63 6.42
CA THR A 53 22.93 0.26 7.72
C THR A 53 22.78 -1.24 8.06
N VAL A 54 22.22 -2.03 7.15
CA VAL A 54 21.95 -3.46 7.31
C VAL A 54 22.90 -4.24 6.42
N ALA A 55 23.59 -5.24 7.00
CA ALA A 55 24.50 -6.08 6.24
C ALA A 55 23.73 -7.18 5.48
N PRO A 56 24.16 -7.55 4.26
CA PRO A 56 23.69 -8.76 3.61
C PRO A 56 23.91 -10.01 4.47
N PRO A 57 23.08 -11.05 4.32
CA PRO A 57 22.03 -11.22 3.31
C PRO A 57 20.64 -10.76 3.77
N LEU A 58 20.52 -10.02 4.87
CA LEU A 58 19.22 -9.52 5.36
C LEU A 58 18.63 -8.50 4.38
N GLY A 59 17.34 -8.66 4.04
CA GLY A 59 16.59 -7.75 3.18
C GLY A 59 15.32 -7.22 3.87
N LEU A 60 14.84 -6.05 3.45
CA LEU A 60 13.64 -5.43 4.01
C LEU A 60 12.42 -6.31 3.75
N HIS A 61 11.61 -6.57 4.79
CA HIS A 61 10.36 -7.31 4.65
C HIS A 61 9.15 -6.61 5.27
N SER A 62 9.34 -5.64 6.17
CA SER A 62 8.24 -4.82 6.64
C SER A 62 8.67 -3.46 7.15
N THR A 63 7.71 -2.54 7.16
CA THR A 63 7.86 -1.20 7.73
C THR A 63 6.55 -0.69 8.30
N HIS A 64 6.65 0.12 9.35
CA HIS A 64 5.56 0.89 9.94
C HIS A 64 6.05 2.31 10.22
N CYS A 65 5.26 3.32 9.88
CA CYS A 65 5.64 4.70 10.13
C CYS A 65 4.48 5.58 10.55
N TYR A 66 4.81 6.73 11.14
CA TYR A 66 3.85 7.77 11.50
C TYR A 66 4.31 9.13 10.96
N PHE A 67 3.37 9.86 10.36
CA PHE A 67 3.53 11.24 9.93
C PHE A 67 3.16 12.17 11.09
N LEU A 68 4.15 12.86 11.65
CA LEU A 68 3.96 13.69 12.84
C LEU A 68 3.64 15.13 12.47
N LEU A 69 4.36 15.68 11.49
CA LEU A 69 4.23 17.07 11.05
C LEU A 69 4.45 17.18 9.53
N PRO A 70 3.82 18.16 8.86
CA PRO A 70 4.10 18.42 7.45
C PRO A 70 5.54 18.91 7.27
N ALA A 71 6.35 18.13 6.57
CA ALA A 71 7.68 18.55 6.15
C ALA A 71 7.61 19.63 5.07
N ARG A 72 8.61 20.52 5.01
CA ARG A 72 8.74 21.59 4.02
C ARG A 72 9.71 21.18 2.91
N ALA A 73 9.60 21.82 1.74
CA ALA A 73 10.52 21.59 0.62
C ALA A 73 11.99 21.90 0.95
N GLN A 74 12.22 22.83 1.90
CA GLN A 74 13.54 23.19 2.41
C GLN A 74 13.43 23.57 3.90
N PRO A 75 14.49 23.37 4.71
CA PRO A 75 15.77 22.71 4.38
C PRO A 75 15.62 21.19 4.15
N THR A 76 16.70 20.48 3.86
CA THR A 76 16.71 19.01 3.76
C THR A 76 16.20 18.35 5.04
N ILE A 77 15.71 17.11 4.90
CA ILE A 77 15.36 16.25 6.03
C ILE A 77 16.60 15.43 6.42
N GLU A 78 16.90 15.37 7.71
CA GLU A 78 17.88 14.47 8.30
C GLU A 78 17.20 13.17 8.75
N TYR A 79 17.51 12.06 8.11
CA TYR A 79 17.07 10.72 8.51
C TYR A 79 18.08 10.13 9.48
N ARG A 80 17.77 10.12 10.78
CA ARG A 80 18.63 9.57 11.83
C ARG A 80 18.24 8.13 12.11
N ILE A 81 19.19 7.21 12.00
CA ILE A 81 18.97 5.78 12.11
C ILE A 81 19.50 5.28 13.47
N GLU A 82 18.64 4.57 14.20
CA GLU A 82 19.00 3.81 15.39
C GLU A 82 18.93 2.32 15.08
N LYS A 83 19.99 1.59 15.46
CA LYS A 83 20.05 0.12 15.34
C LYS A 83 19.42 -0.51 16.57
N LEU A 84 18.16 -0.94 16.45
CA LEU A 84 17.44 -1.57 17.56
C LEU A 84 17.90 -3.01 17.79
N ARG A 85 18.22 -3.74 16.72
CA ARG A 85 18.64 -5.15 16.77
C ARG A 85 19.46 -5.54 15.55
N ASP A 86 20.51 -6.31 15.77
CA ASP A 86 21.27 -7.05 14.76
C ASP A 86 21.36 -8.53 15.19
N GLY A 87 20.44 -9.36 14.70
CA GLY A 87 20.41 -10.79 14.96
C GLY A 87 20.83 -11.61 13.73
N LYS A 88 20.98 -12.93 13.93
CA LYS A 88 21.34 -13.86 12.84
C LYS A 88 20.30 -13.90 11.71
N SER A 89 19.02 -13.84 12.06
CA SER A 89 17.91 -13.98 11.11
C SER A 89 17.11 -12.71 10.88
N TYR A 90 17.22 -11.74 11.80
CA TYR A 90 16.46 -10.50 11.77
C TYR A 90 17.30 -9.31 12.21
N ALA A 91 17.09 -8.16 11.58
CA ALA A 91 17.57 -6.86 12.03
C ALA A 91 16.41 -5.85 12.06
N SER A 92 16.49 -4.87 12.97
CA SER A 92 15.47 -3.84 13.11
C SER A 92 16.12 -2.47 13.22
N ARG A 93 15.49 -1.48 12.57
CA ARG A 93 15.95 -0.09 12.52
C ARG A 93 14.81 0.85 12.89
N LEU A 94 15.11 1.87 13.68
CA LEU A 94 14.24 3.03 13.87
C LEU A 94 14.85 4.20 13.10
N VAL A 95 14.05 4.85 12.26
CA VAL A 95 14.42 6.06 11.53
C VAL A 95 13.58 7.20 12.06
N ARG A 96 14.23 8.29 12.46
CA ARG A 96 13.58 9.54 12.86
C ARG A 96 13.97 10.61 11.85
N ALA A 97 12.99 11.18 11.18
CA ALA A 97 13.20 12.21 10.18
C ALA A 97 13.05 13.59 10.82
N TRP A 98 14.13 14.38 10.81
CA TRP A 98 14.20 15.69 11.44
C TRP A 98 14.31 16.79 10.39
N GLN A 99 13.60 17.89 10.60
CA GLN A 99 13.75 19.10 9.82
C GLN A 99 14.01 20.28 10.76
N GLY A 100 15.28 20.61 10.95
CA GLY A 100 15.74 21.49 12.02
C GLY A 100 15.57 20.82 13.38
N ASP A 101 14.80 21.45 14.26
CA ASP A 101 14.49 21.01 15.62
C ASP A 101 13.17 20.23 15.73
N ARG A 102 12.52 19.94 14.60
CA ARG A 102 11.23 19.24 14.57
C ARG A 102 11.37 17.85 13.97
N GLU A 103 10.92 16.86 14.72
CA GLU A 103 10.71 15.51 14.20
C GLU A 103 9.41 15.51 13.37
N VAL A 104 9.52 15.23 12.07
CA VAL A 104 8.37 15.28 11.15
C VAL A 104 7.80 13.91 10.87
N PHE A 105 8.58 12.85 11.09
CA PHE A 105 8.23 11.48 10.73
C PHE A 105 9.08 10.47 11.49
N VAL A 106 8.50 9.32 11.82
CA VAL A 106 9.18 8.20 12.46
C VAL A 106 8.83 6.91 11.74
N LEU A 107 9.79 6.01 11.57
CA LEU A 107 9.62 4.73 10.86
C LEU A 107 10.39 3.61 11.56
N LEU A 108 9.75 2.45 11.74
CA LEU A 108 10.41 1.19 12.08
C LEU A 108 10.49 0.32 10.83
N ALA A 109 11.69 -0.15 10.49
CA ALA A 109 11.93 -1.11 9.43
C ALA A 109 12.44 -2.44 10.00
N SER A 110 11.92 -3.55 9.48
CA SER A 110 12.34 -4.90 9.82
C SER A 110 12.93 -5.61 8.61
N TYR A 111 14.05 -6.29 8.85
CA TYR A 111 14.87 -6.98 7.86
C TYR A 111 14.99 -8.44 8.26
N THR A 112 14.96 -9.34 7.28
CA THR A 112 14.98 -10.79 7.49
C THR A 112 15.87 -11.47 6.47
N LEU A 113 16.34 -12.67 6.79
CA LEU A 113 16.95 -13.54 5.78
C LEU A 113 15.92 -13.87 4.69
N PRO A 114 16.37 -14.05 3.43
CA PRO A 114 15.51 -14.56 2.36
C PRO A 114 14.83 -15.87 2.78
N PRO A 115 13.61 -16.15 2.29
CA PRO A 115 12.89 -17.37 2.65
C PRO A 115 13.72 -18.63 2.35
N THR A 116 13.72 -19.56 3.29
CA THR A 116 14.31 -20.89 3.10
C THR A 116 13.41 -21.75 2.24
N LYS A 117 13.99 -22.64 1.43
CA LYS A 117 13.22 -23.67 0.72
C LYS A 117 12.54 -24.59 1.73
N LEU A 118 11.29 -24.98 1.47
CA LEU A 118 10.64 -26.00 2.27
C LEU A 118 11.43 -27.33 2.21
N PRO A 119 11.45 -28.10 3.29
CA PRO A 119 11.97 -29.46 3.26
C PRO A 119 11.27 -30.30 2.17
N PRO A 120 12.00 -31.16 1.43
CA PRO A 120 11.42 -31.95 0.33
C PRO A 120 10.21 -32.80 0.73
N ASN A 121 10.18 -33.27 1.98
CA ASN A 121 9.11 -34.08 2.57
C ASN A 121 7.83 -33.30 2.90
N LEU A 122 7.87 -31.96 2.89
CA LEU A 122 6.69 -31.09 3.00
C LEU A 122 6.15 -30.64 1.62
N GLY A 123 6.98 -30.72 0.57
CA GLY A 123 6.66 -30.24 -0.79
C GLY A 123 6.28 -31.32 -1.81
N GLY A 124 6.13 -32.58 -1.40
CA GLY A 124 5.71 -33.67 -2.29
C GLY A 124 5.32 -34.91 -1.49
N GLY A 125 4.12 -35.43 -1.72
CA GLY A 125 3.57 -36.59 -1.01
C GLY A 125 4.46 -37.83 -1.15
N ARG A 126 5.27 -38.09 -0.12
CA ARG A 126 5.82 -39.42 0.18
C ARG A 126 6.13 -39.49 1.68
N ALA A 127 5.14 -39.95 2.44
CA ALA A 127 5.36 -40.38 3.81
C ALA A 127 6.14 -41.69 3.78
N VAL A 128 7.35 -41.70 4.32
CA VAL A 128 8.03 -42.93 4.72
C VAL A 128 7.46 -43.32 6.07
N VAL A 129 6.86 -44.51 6.12
CA VAL A 129 6.33 -45.11 7.36
C VAL A 129 7.53 -45.55 8.21
N HIS A 130 7.59 -45.08 9.45
CA HIS A 130 8.32 -45.78 10.51
C HIS A 130 7.30 -46.22 11.57
N GLU A 131 7.11 -47.53 11.66
CA GLU A 131 6.46 -48.20 12.78
C GLU A 131 7.40 -48.19 13.99
N GLY A 132 6.88 -47.95 15.19
CA GLY A 132 7.64 -48.19 16.42
C GLY A 132 7.13 -47.49 17.67
N GLU A 133 6.17 -48.15 18.33
CA GLU A 133 5.93 -48.20 19.79
C GLU A 133 5.61 -46.91 20.57
N SER A 134 4.34 -46.81 20.93
CA SER A 134 3.84 -45.98 22.04
C SER A 134 4.15 -46.65 23.39
N GLN A 135 4.65 -45.90 24.37
CA GLN A 135 4.16 -45.99 25.74
C GLN A 135 4.65 -44.85 26.66
N ALA A 136 3.83 -44.63 27.69
CA ALA A 136 4.01 -43.85 28.92
C ALA A 136 3.70 -42.35 28.88
N ASP A 137 2.48 -42.08 29.34
CA ASP A 137 1.99 -40.85 29.96
C ASP A 137 2.85 -40.49 31.19
N ASP A 138 3.48 -39.32 31.17
CA ASP A 138 3.87 -38.61 32.38
C ASP A 138 3.67 -37.09 32.17
N GLY A 139 2.92 -36.49 33.08
CA GLY A 139 2.16 -35.26 32.85
C GLY A 139 3.00 -34.01 32.61
N LEU A 140 2.77 -33.34 31.49
CA LEU A 140 3.31 -32.00 31.21
C LEU A 140 2.43 -30.91 31.83
N LYS A 141 3.00 -30.10 32.74
CA LYS A 141 2.43 -28.83 33.18
C LYS A 141 2.25 -27.89 31.98
N VAL A 142 1.00 -27.68 31.59
CA VAL A 142 0.61 -26.78 30.50
C VAL A 142 0.82 -25.33 30.94
N SER A 143 1.65 -24.55 30.23
CA SER A 143 1.69 -23.10 30.40
C SER A 143 0.45 -22.47 29.77
N ASN A 144 -0.25 -21.62 30.52
CA ASN A 144 -1.49 -20.92 30.15
C ASN A 144 -1.31 -19.94 28.98
N SER A 145 -1.13 -20.44 27.76
CA SER A 145 -1.21 -19.62 26.56
C SER A 145 -1.74 -20.46 25.41
N LEU A 146 -2.96 -20.14 25.00
CA LEU A 146 -3.60 -20.50 23.73
C LEU A 146 -4.01 -21.97 23.58
N ARG A 147 -5.24 -22.30 23.99
CA ARG A 147 -6.03 -23.37 23.36
C ARG A 147 -7.21 -22.74 22.64
N PHE A 148 -7.21 -22.85 21.32
CA PHE A 148 -8.44 -22.72 20.53
C PHE A 148 -9.28 -23.97 20.80
N VAL A 149 -10.53 -23.77 21.21
CA VAL A 149 -11.46 -24.83 21.58
C VAL A 149 -11.92 -25.56 20.33
N SER A 150 -11.69 -26.87 20.26
CA SER A 150 -12.34 -27.77 19.31
C SER A 150 -13.70 -28.21 19.86
N SER A 151 -14.77 -27.68 19.25
CA SER A 151 -16.15 -28.16 19.09
C SER A 151 -16.98 -28.72 20.28
N PRO A 152 -18.31 -28.67 20.17
CA PRO A 152 -19.04 -29.92 20.47
C PRO A 152 -20.22 -30.24 19.52
N ASN A 153 -20.40 -31.56 19.36
CA ASN A 153 -21.63 -32.31 19.06
C ASN A 153 -22.10 -32.47 17.60
N VAL A 154 -21.83 -33.65 17.02
CA VAL A 154 -22.86 -34.44 16.30
C VAL A 154 -22.68 -35.93 16.63
N LYS A 155 -23.83 -36.59 16.84
CA LYS A 155 -24.08 -37.93 17.40
C LYS A 155 -23.54 -39.10 16.56
N GLU A 156 -23.34 -40.21 17.27
CA GLU A 156 -23.20 -41.59 16.77
C GLU A 156 -24.22 -41.94 15.67
N ILE A 157 -23.73 -42.53 14.58
CA ILE A 157 -24.50 -43.47 13.76
C ILE A 157 -23.58 -44.66 13.45
N THR A 158 -23.97 -45.83 13.95
CA THR A 158 -23.45 -47.15 13.59
C THR A 158 -23.93 -47.56 12.21
N SER A 159 -23.02 -47.98 11.32
CA SER A 159 -23.31 -49.06 10.35
C SER A 159 -22.04 -49.54 9.64
N THR A 160 -21.89 -50.85 9.62
CA THR A 160 -20.92 -51.69 8.89
C THR A 160 -20.95 -51.51 7.38
N SER A 161 -19.79 -51.41 6.73
CA SER A 161 -19.45 -52.18 5.52
C SER A 161 -18.02 -51.91 5.05
N SER A 162 -17.30 -52.99 4.78
CA SER A 162 -15.97 -53.05 4.19
C SER A 162 -15.94 -52.53 2.75
N HIS A 163 -15.19 -51.45 2.50
CA HIS A 163 -14.53 -51.14 1.23
C HIS A 163 -13.32 -50.26 1.53
N THR A 164 -12.11 -50.83 1.44
CA THR A 164 -10.84 -50.08 1.46
C THR A 164 -10.76 -49.26 0.17
N LYS A 165 -11.34 -48.07 0.19
CA LYS A 165 -10.88 -46.97 -0.66
C LYS A 165 -9.70 -46.36 0.06
N GLU A 166 -8.53 -46.34 -0.58
CA GLU A 166 -7.48 -45.41 -0.21
C GLU A 166 -8.07 -44.00 -0.33
N VAL A 167 -8.54 -43.46 0.79
CA VAL A 167 -8.86 -42.05 0.89
C VAL A 167 -7.50 -41.37 0.89
N GLN A 168 -7.12 -40.77 -0.23
CA GLN A 168 -6.13 -39.72 -0.20
C GLN A 168 -6.64 -38.68 0.80
N GLN A 169 -6.05 -38.66 1.99
CA GLN A 169 -6.19 -37.54 2.91
C GLN A 169 -5.56 -36.35 2.19
N ASP A 170 -6.41 -35.55 1.54
CA ASP A 170 -6.04 -34.19 1.22
C ASP A 170 -5.85 -33.49 2.57
N ASN A 171 -4.59 -33.41 3.02
CA ASN A 171 -4.26 -32.79 4.30
C ASN A 171 -4.53 -31.27 4.28
N GLY A 172 -5.02 -30.70 3.16
CA GLY A 172 -5.37 -29.29 3.02
C GLY A 172 -4.16 -28.35 3.15
N PHE A 173 -2.94 -28.89 3.14
CA PHE A 173 -1.72 -28.13 3.32
C PHE A 173 -1.32 -27.46 1.99
N GLN A 174 -1.28 -26.13 2.01
CA GLN A 174 -0.85 -25.31 0.90
C GLN A 174 0.38 -24.50 1.32
N GLU A 175 1.51 -24.65 0.62
CA GLU A 175 2.78 -23.97 0.97
C GLU A 175 2.65 -22.44 0.95
N LYS A 176 1.91 -21.91 -0.02
CA LYS A 176 1.72 -20.45 -0.20
C LYS A 176 0.28 -20.15 -0.54
N TYR A 177 -0.23 -19.12 0.10
CA TYR A 177 -1.47 -18.45 -0.27
C TYR A 177 -1.18 -16.98 -0.55
N GLN A 178 -1.85 -16.43 -1.57
CA GLN A 178 -1.95 -15.00 -1.78
C GLN A 178 -3.39 -14.65 -2.10
N ALA A 179 -3.80 -13.42 -1.78
CA ALA A 179 -5.08 -12.91 -2.24
C ALA A 179 -5.12 -12.91 -3.79
N PRO A 180 -6.21 -13.37 -4.42
CA PRO A 180 -6.30 -13.44 -5.88
C PRO A 180 -6.26 -12.04 -6.51
N LEU A 181 -5.80 -11.97 -7.75
CA LEU A 181 -5.92 -10.76 -8.56
C LEU A 181 -7.40 -10.47 -8.83
N PRO A 182 -7.85 -9.20 -8.82
CA PRO A 182 -9.22 -8.87 -9.20
C PRO A 182 -9.58 -9.34 -10.62
N GLU A 183 -10.81 -9.80 -10.79
CA GLU A 183 -11.33 -10.28 -12.07
C GLU A 183 -11.68 -9.12 -13.02
N ASN A 184 -11.74 -9.42 -14.32
CA ASN A 184 -12.19 -8.52 -15.39
C ASN A 184 -11.46 -7.16 -15.46
N LEU A 185 -10.22 -7.07 -14.97
CA LEU A 185 -9.39 -5.88 -15.08
C LEU A 185 -9.06 -5.54 -16.53
N LEU A 186 -9.12 -4.24 -16.86
CA LEU A 186 -8.50 -3.74 -18.08
C LEU A 186 -6.98 -3.84 -17.96
N PRO A 187 -6.30 -4.39 -18.97
CA PRO A 187 -4.84 -4.42 -19.00
C PRO A 187 -4.28 -2.99 -19.05
N TRP A 188 -3.04 -2.82 -18.58
CA TRP A 188 -2.36 -1.52 -18.53
C TRP A 188 -2.43 -0.77 -19.87
N GLU A 189 -2.25 -1.48 -20.98
CA GLU A 189 -2.20 -0.94 -22.34
C GLU A 189 -3.54 -0.32 -22.79
N GLU A 190 -4.65 -0.77 -22.20
CA GLU A 190 -6.00 -0.23 -22.45
C GLU A 190 -6.37 0.87 -21.43
N CYS A 191 -5.58 1.04 -20.36
CA CYS A 191 -5.82 2.07 -19.36
C CYS A 191 -5.19 3.41 -19.76
N GLU A 192 -5.93 4.49 -19.51
CA GLU A 192 -5.44 5.83 -19.80
C GLU A 192 -4.67 6.42 -18.61
N GLU A 193 -3.43 6.88 -18.85
CA GLU A 193 -2.64 7.58 -17.84
C GLU A 193 -3.38 8.86 -17.37
N GLU A 194 -3.26 9.16 -16.08
CA GLU A 194 -4.02 10.21 -15.40
C GLU A 194 -3.82 11.59 -16.06
N ALA A 195 -2.60 11.93 -16.48
CA ALA A 195 -2.32 13.18 -17.17
C ALA A 195 -3.03 13.31 -18.53
N VAL A 196 -3.19 12.20 -19.26
CA VAL A 196 -3.89 12.17 -20.55
C VAL A 196 -5.39 12.36 -20.32
N ARG A 197 -5.95 11.63 -19.34
CA ARG A 197 -7.36 11.72 -18.97
C ARG A 197 -7.77 13.14 -18.55
N TRP A 198 -6.96 13.78 -17.70
CA TRP A 198 -7.22 15.17 -17.28
C TRP A 198 -7.05 16.17 -18.41
N GLN A 199 -6.13 15.93 -19.36
CA GLN A 199 -5.99 16.77 -20.55
C GLN A 199 -7.25 16.70 -21.42
N LYS A 200 -7.73 15.50 -21.76
CA LYS A 200 -8.96 15.32 -22.54
C LYS A 200 -10.15 16.04 -21.87
N TRP A 201 -10.30 15.86 -20.57
CA TRP A 201 -11.36 16.54 -19.82
C TRP A 201 -11.22 18.06 -19.84
N MET A 202 -10.00 18.59 -19.77
CA MET A 202 -9.73 20.02 -19.93
C MET A 202 -10.05 20.50 -21.35
N ASP A 203 -9.76 19.72 -22.39
CA ASP A 203 -10.03 20.12 -23.77
C ASP A 203 -11.55 20.14 -24.04
N GLU A 204 -12.30 19.17 -23.49
CA GLU A 204 -13.76 19.06 -23.65
C GLU A 204 -14.55 20.06 -22.79
N LYS A 205 -14.14 20.26 -21.53
CA LYS A 205 -14.90 21.04 -20.53
C LYS A 205 -14.18 22.32 -20.09
N GLY A 206 -13.02 22.64 -20.68
CA GLY A 206 -12.13 23.71 -20.25
C GLY A 206 -12.74 25.10 -20.25
N SER A 207 -13.74 25.35 -21.10
CA SER A 207 -14.52 26.58 -21.10
C SER A 207 -15.27 26.81 -19.78
N ARG A 208 -15.56 25.75 -19.02
CA ARG A 208 -16.21 25.80 -17.70
C ARG A 208 -15.23 26.12 -16.56
N PHE A 209 -13.92 26.04 -16.78
CA PHE A 209 -12.91 26.35 -15.77
C PHE A 209 -12.30 27.72 -16.05
N THR A 210 -12.55 28.68 -15.16
CA THR A 210 -12.01 30.04 -15.24
C THR A 210 -11.03 30.32 -14.10
N GLY A 211 -10.11 31.25 -14.33
CA GLY A 211 -9.16 31.76 -13.34
C GLY A 211 -8.34 30.66 -12.65
N THR A 212 -8.41 30.63 -11.32
CA THR A 212 -7.59 29.77 -10.45
C THR A 212 -7.79 28.28 -10.70
N LYS A 213 -9.02 27.82 -10.96
CA LYS A 213 -9.30 26.38 -11.18
C LYS A 213 -8.61 25.84 -12.43
N ARG A 214 -8.60 26.62 -13.51
CA ARG A 214 -7.91 26.25 -14.75
C ARG A 214 -6.40 26.17 -14.55
N LYS A 215 -5.82 27.17 -13.88
CA LYS A 215 -4.38 27.19 -13.58
C LYS A 215 -3.97 25.98 -12.72
N PHE A 216 -4.74 25.68 -11.69
CA PHE A 216 -4.51 24.50 -10.85
C PHE A 216 -4.54 23.19 -11.66
N LEU A 217 -5.54 23.01 -12.54
CA LEU A 217 -5.64 21.79 -13.34
C LEU A 217 -4.49 21.68 -14.37
N GLN A 218 -4.06 22.79 -14.97
CA GLN A 218 -2.91 22.82 -15.89
C GLN A 218 -1.62 22.43 -15.17
N GLU A 219 -1.42 22.96 -13.97
CA GLU A 219 -0.27 22.64 -13.13
C GLU A 219 -0.29 21.17 -12.69
N TYR A 220 -1.46 20.65 -12.28
CA TYR A 220 -1.64 19.25 -11.95
C TYR A 220 -1.31 18.31 -13.12
N ILE A 221 -1.78 18.63 -14.34
CA ILE A 221 -1.47 17.84 -15.54
C ILE A 221 0.03 17.84 -15.81
N ARG A 222 0.69 19.01 -15.74
CA ARG A 222 2.15 19.11 -15.91
C ARG A 222 2.88 18.27 -14.86
N GLU A 223 2.52 18.39 -13.58
CA GLU A 223 3.11 17.59 -12.49
C GLU A 223 2.95 16.08 -12.72
N ARG A 224 1.79 15.62 -13.20
CA ARG A 224 1.58 14.20 -13.51
C ARG A 224 2.39 13.72 -14.72
N ARG A 225 2.62 14.58 -15.73
CA ARG A 225 3.49 14.25 -16.88
C ARG A 225 4.95 14.15 -16.48
N GLU A 226 5.41 15.08 -15.65
CA GLU A 226 6.81 15.16 -15.18
C GLU A 226 7.10 14.23 -13.98
N SER A 227 6.07 13.62 -13.40
CA SER A 227 6.19 12.69 -12.29
C SER A 227 7.05 11.48 -12.67
N PRO A 228 7.95 11.02 -11.77
CA PRO A 228 8.70 9.79 -11.96
C PRO A 228 7.84 8.53 -11.84
N VAL A 229 6.53 8.69 -11.63
CA VAL A 229 5.54 7.62 -11.56
C VAL A 229 4.40 7.93 -12.52
N SER A 230 4.16 7.03 -13.47
CA SER A 230 2.91 6.99 -14.23
C SER A 230 1.82 6.35 -13.38
N ILE A 231 0.62 6.91 -13.44
CA ILE A 231 -0.57 6.38 -12.78
C ILE A 231 -1.67 6.25 -13.83
N ALA A 232 -2.26 5.07 -13.96
CA ALA A 232 -3.47 4.86 -14.75
C ALA A 232 -4.54 4.21 -13.87
N ARG A 233 -5.80 4.65 -13.97
CA ARG A 233 -6.89 4.01 -13.22
C ARG A 233 -7.13 2.64 -13.83
N ALA A 234 -7.04 1.59 -13.03
CA ALA A 234 -7.44 0.25 -13.44
C ALA A 234 -8.96 0.15 -13.27
N LEU A 235 -9.65 -0.09 -14.37
CA LEU A 235 -11.10 -0.28 -14.40
C LEU A 235 -11.41 -1.75 -14.64
N THR A 236 -12.61 -2.18 -14.25
CA THR A 236 -13.16 -3.45 -14.69
C THR A 236 -13.94 -3.26 -15.99
N LYS A 237 -14.02 -4.31 -16.82
CA LYS A 237 -14.83 -4.32 -18.05
C LYS A 237 -16.32 -4.07 -17.80
N ASP A 238 -16.79 -4.41 -16.60
CA ASP A 238 -18.21 -4.33 -16.19
C ASP A 238 -18.54 -3.08 -15.36
N HIS A 239 -17.69 -2.04 -15.39
CA HIS A 239 -17.79 -0.79 -14.63
C HIS A 239 -17.36 -0.88 -13.15
N ASP A 240 -16.50 0.07 -12.73
CA ASP A 240 -15.97 0.20 -11.36
C ASP A 240 -16.97 0.96 -10.47
N GLY A 241 -18.12 0.33 -10.18
CA GLY A 241 -19.19 0.91 -9.36
C GLY A 241 -18.93 0.84 -7.85
N ASN A 242 -17.84 0.22 -7.41
CA ASN A 242 -17.53 0.05 -6.00
C ASN A 242 -16.69 1.21 -5.48
N HIS A 243 -17.35 2.24 -4.93
CA HIS A 243 -16.68 3.40 -4.33
C HIS A 243 -15.75 3.06 -3.15
N HIS A 244 -15.84 1.84 -2.59
CA HIS A 244 -14.97 1.38 -1.50
C HIS A 244 -13.65 0.80 -2.01
N ILE A 245 -13.57 0.40 -3.28
CA ILE A 245 -12.36 -0.14 -3.89
C ILE A 245 -11.86 0.83 -4.95
N ARG A 246 -10.54 1.04 -4.98
CA ARG A 246 -9.87 1.80 -6.02
C ARG A 246 -8.68 1.00 -6.50
N MET A 247 -8.55 0.88 -7.81
CA MET A 247 -7.44 0.16 -8.43
C MET A 247 -6.68 1.10 -9.34
N SER A 248 -5.37 1.14 -9.18
CA SER A 248 -4.47 1.96 -9.98
C SER A 248 -3.28 1.14 -10.43
N TRP A 249 -2.99 1.19 -11.72
CA TRP A 249 -1.69 0.77 -12.21
C TRP A 249 -0.67 1.87 -11.95
N LEU A 250 0.46 1.49 -11.35
CA LEU A 250 1.58 2.36 -10.98
C LEU A 250 2.82 1.88 -11.73
N ARG A 251 3.48 2.76 -12.46
CA ARG A 251 4.72 2.42 -13.20
C ARG A 251 5.80 3.43 -12.90
N ALA A 252 6.95 2.95 -12.42
CA ALA A 252 8.13 3.78 -12.26
C ALA A 252 8.70 4.19 -13.62
N ARG A 253 9.07 5.47 -13.77
CA ARG A 253 9.87 5.96 -14.88
C ARG A 253 11.33 5.85 -14.48
N LEU A 254 12.04 4.95 -15.15
CA LEU A 254 13.47 4.69 -15.00
C LEU A 254 14.19 4.99 -16.31
N ASP A 255 15.45 5.38 -16.22
CA ASP A 255 16.35 5.36 -17.36
C ASP A 255 16.67 3.90 -17.74
N PRO A 256 16.74 3.54 -19.04
CA PRO A 256 17.02 2.18 -19.47
C PRO A 256 18.34 1.57 -18.95
N SER A 257 19.30 2.42 -18.57
CA SER A 257 20.57 1.98 -17.98
C SER A 257 20.51 1.72 -16.48
N GLU A 258 19.46 2.19 -15.79
CA GLU A 258 19.31 2.02 -14.34
C GLU A 258 18.99 0.57 -13.98
N LYS A 259 19.76 0.04 -13.02
CA LYS A 259 19.55 -1.30 -12.43
C LYS A 259 19.45 -1.15 -10.92
N PRO A 260 18.31 -0.67 -10.39
CA PRO A 260 18.14 -0.44 -8.97
C PRO A 260 18.30 -1.75 -8.19
N SER A 261 18.89 -1.67 -7.00
CA SER A 261 18.95 -2.81 -6.07
C SER A 261 17.55 -3.24 -5.62
N GLU A 262 17.39 -4.46 -5.10
CA GLU A 262 16.10 -4.93 -4.57
C GLU A 262 15.55 -3.97 -3.48
N GLU A 263 16.42 -3.45 -2.62
CA GLU A 263 16.05 -2.49 -1.57
C GLU A 263 15.61 -1.14 -2.15
N THR A 264 16.26 -0.68 -3.22
CA THR A 264 15.82 0.49 -3.99
C THR A 264 14.46 0.25 -4.61
N VAL A 265 14.21 -0.92 -5.20
CA VAL A 265 12.91 -1.28 -5.76
C VAL A 265 11.82 -1.30 -4.68
N LYS A 266 12.08 -1.85 -3.48
CA LYS A 266 11.13 -1.80 -2.36
C LYS A 266 10.83 -0.38 -1.91
N ALA A 267 11.84 0.50 -1.85
CA ALA A 267 11.65 1.91 -1.55
C ALA A 267 10.86 2.64 -2.65
N MET A 268 11.08 2.30 -3.93
CA MET A 268 10.28 2.81 -5.04
C MET A 268 8.81 2.37 -4.94
N ILE A 269 8.55 1.11 -4.57
CA ILE A 269 7.18 0.62 -4.30
C ILE A 269 6.56 1.43 -3.17
N ALA A 270 7.28 1.65 -2.07
CA ALA A 270 6.80 2.47 -0.95
C ALA A 270 6.47 3.92 -1.35
N TYR A 271 7.25 4.52 -2.25
CA TYR A 271 6.94 5.81 -2.84
C TYR A 271 5.63 5.77 -3.64
N MET A 272 5.48 4.75 -4.50
CA MET A 272 4.34 4.61 -5.39
C MET A 272 3.03 4.35 -4.63
N THR A 273 3.05 3.51 -3.59
CA THR A 273 1.85 3.08 -2.86
C THR A 273 1.21 4.17 -1.98
N ASP A 274 1.89 5.29 -1.74
CA ASP A 274 1.30 6.45 -1.06
C ASP A 274 0.43 7.31 -2.00
N PHE A 275 0.53 7.12 -3.32
CA PHE A 275 -0.35 7.82 -4.25
C PHE A 275 -1.79 7.35 -4.09
N GLN A 276 -2.71 8.32 -3.97
CA GLN A 276 -4.16 8.11 -4.04
C GLN A 276 -4.74 7.21 -2.93
N PHE A 277 -3.92 6.69 -2.01
CA PHE A 277 -4.27 5.62 -1.08
C PHE A 277 -5.32 6.02 -0.05
N ILE A 278 -5.02 6.99 0.84
CA ILE A 278 -6.01 7.49 1.80
C ILE A 278 -7.22 8.15 1.10
N GLY A 279 -7.05 8.63 -0.13
CA GLY A 279 -8.14 9.16 -0.93
C GLY A 279 -9.24 8.12 -1.24
N THR A 280 -8.92 6.82 -1.18
CA THR A 280 -9.92 5.75 -1.29
C THR A 280 -10.90 5.77 -0.12
N ALA A 281 -10.42 6.03 1.11
CA ALA A 281 -11.29 6.20 2.28
C ALA A 281 -12.30 7.33 2.07
N SER A 282 -11.85 8.56 1.76
CA SER A 282 -12.79 9.69 1.62
C SER A 282 -13.85 9.46 0.55
N ARG A 283 -13.47 8.85 -0.58
CA ARG A 283 -14.39 8.54 -1.68
C ARG A 283 -15.45 7.49 -1.31
N SER A 284 -15.10 6.54 -0.45
CA SER A 284 -16.02 5.49 -0.01
C SER A 284 -17.25 5.99 0.76
N VAL A 285 -17.19 7.23 1.26
CA VAL A 285 -18.31 7.93 1.92
C VAL A 285 -18.78 9.16 1.11
N GLY A 286 -18.45 9.21 -0.18
CA GLY A 286 -18.85 10.32 -1.07
C GLY A 286 -18.13 11.64 -0.82
N LEU A 287 -17.09 11.69 0.04
CA LEU A 287 -16.34 12.91 0.32
C LEU A 287 -15.21 13.16 -0.70
N HIS A 288 -15.35 14.25 -1.45
CA HIS A 288 -14.33 14.76 -2.36
C HIS A 288 -14.33 16.29 -2.41
N GLN A 289 -13.43 16.88 -3.19
CA GLN A 289 -13.26 18.35 -3.24
C GLN A 289 -14.49 19.12 -3.76
N SER A 290 -15.43 18.44 -4.41
CA SER A 290 -16.65 19.02 -4.97
C SER A 290 -17.93 18.39 -4.41
N SER A 291 -17.85 17.53 -3.39
CA SER A 291 -19.02 16.99 -2.70
C SER A 291 -19.64 18.04 -1.78
N THR A 292 -20.87 17.78 -1.32
CA THR A 292 -21.52 18.53 -0.24
C THR A 292 -21.91 17.57 0.88
N PRO A 293 -21.32 17.67 2.09
CA PRO A 293 -20.24 18.59 2.47
C PRO A 293 -18.94 18.27 1.71
N ARG A 294 -18.08 19.28 1.54
CA ARG A 294 -16.80 19.11 0.84
C ARG A 294 -15.77 18.43 1.73
N LEU A 295 -14.80 17.76 1.13
CA LEU A 295 -13.62 17.28 1.84
C LEU A 295 -12.80 18.46 2.40
N GLY A 296 -12.75 18.59 3.72
CA GLY A 296 -12.07 19.68 4.44
C GLY A 296 -10.61 19.39 4.76
N MET A 297 -10.29 18.19 5.23
CA MET A 297 -8.92 17.76 5.50
C MET A 297 -8.71 16.31 5.11
N LEU A 298 -7.61 16.06 4.40
CA LEU A 298 -7.10 14.74 4.06
C LEU A 298 -5.60 14.72 4.36
N ALA A 299 -5.15 13.86 5.28
CA ALA A 299 -3.74 13.72 5.64
C ALA A 299 -3.47 12.31 6.17
N SER A 300 -2.37 11.69 5.74
CA SER A 300 -1.93 10.40 6.29
C SER A 300 -1.52 10.55 7.75
N LEU A 301 -1.86 9.57 8.60
CA LEU A 301 -1.41 9.50 9.99
C LEU A 301 -0.29 8.48 10.12
N ASP A 302 -0.46 7.31 9.52
CA ASP A 302 0.52 6.22 9.48
C ASP A 302 0.59 5.58 8.08
N HIS A 303 1.59 4.74 7.85
CA HIS A 303 1.66 3.88 6.68
C HIS A 303 2.44 2.61 7.04
N SER A 304 1.99 1.47 6.55
CA SER A 304 2.66 0.19 6.76
C SER A 304 2.75 -0.59 5.47
N ILE A 305 3.86 -1.31 5.29
CA ILE A 305 4.09 -2.15 4.12
C ILE A 305 4.73 -3.45 4.58
N HIS A 306 4.22 -4.56 4.07
CA HIS A 306 4.85 -5.88 4.17
C HIS A 306 5.25 -6.32 2.76
N PHE A 307 6.54 -6.55 2.55
CA PHE A 307 7.09 -6.96 1.26
C PHE A 307 7.23 -8.48 1.20
N TYR A 308 6.92 -9.02 0.03
CA TYR A 308 7.09 -10.44 -0.28
C TYR A 308 8.16 -10.61 -1.37
N PRO A 309 8.77 -11.81 -1.49
CA PRO A 309 9.81 -12.05 -2.47
C PRO A 309 9.34 -11.73 -3.90
N PHE A 310 10.17 -11.02 -4.65
CA PHE A 310 9.90 -10.78 -6.06
C PHE A 310 10.08 -12.05 -6.89
N PRO A 311 9.29 -12.24 -7.97
CA PRO A 311 9.51 -13.34 -8.90
C PRO A 311 10.86 -13.18 -9.63
N ALA A 312 11.45 -14.28 -10.10
CA ALA A 312 12.80 -14.28 -10.69
C ALA A 312 12.94 -13.40 -11.95
N ASN A 313 11.83 -13.16 -12.65
CA ASN A 313 11.71 -12.31 -13.84
C ASN A 313 11.18 -10.90 -13.53
N PHE A 314 11.20 -10.47 -12.27
CA PHE A 314 10.69 -9.16 -11.87
C PHE A 314 11.44 -8.02 -12.59
N ASP A 315 10.67 -7.13 -13.21
CA ASP A 315 11.18 -5.96 -13.92
C ASP A 315 10.59 -4.68 -13.28
N PRO A 316 11.41 -3.84 -12.60
CA PRO A 316 10.94 -2.65 -11.91
C PRO A 316 10.44 -1.54 -12.86
N SER A 317 10.65 -1.67 -14.17
CA SER A 317 10.13 -0.74 -15.17
C SER A 317 8.70 -1.06 -15.63
N LYS A 318 8.20 -2.26 -15.29
CA LYS A 318 6.83 -2.68 -15.62
C LYS A 318 5.81 -2.11 -14.62
N PRO A 319 4.56 -1.89 -15.06
CA PRO A 319 3.47 -1.52 -14.17
C PRO A 319 3.24 -2.55 -13.06
N LEU A 320 2.87 -2.05 -11.88
CA LEU A 320 2.34 -2.81 -10.76
C LEU A 320 0.88 -2.38 -10.52
N LEU A 321 0.00 -3.33 -10.20
CA LEU A 321 -1.37 -3.02 -9.80
C LEU A 321 -1.42 -2.78 -8.30
N HIS A 322 -1.90 -1.60 -7.88
CA HIS A 322 -2.24 -1.33 -6.49
C HIS A 322 -3.76 -1.35 -6.33
N VAL A 323 -4.24 -2.39 -5.65
CA VAL A 323 -5.65 -2.56 -5.26
C VAL A 323 -5.80 -1.97 -3.87
N MET A 324 -6.66 -0.96 -3.72
CA MET A 324 -6.87 -0.22 -2.48
C MET A 324 -8.32 -0.38 -2.04
N GLU A 325 -8.56 -0.81 -0.82
CA GLU A 325 -9.89 -1.04 -0.27
C GLU A 325 -10.06 -0.22 1.02
N SER A 326 -11.07 0.65 1.03
CA SER A 326 -11.54 1.34 2.23
C SER A 326 -12.12 0.33 3.21
N GLN A 327 -11.57 0.28 4.42
CA GLN A 327 -11.98 -0.66 5.47
C GLN A 327 -13.00 -0.04 6.42
N ALA A 328 -12.80 1.22 6.77
CA ALA A 328 -13.68 1.97 7.66
C ALA A 328 -13.44 3.46 7.49
N VAL A 329 -14.52 4.24 7.56
CA VAL A 329 -14.45 5.70 7.59
C VAL A 329 -15.50 6.19 8.55
N ASP A 330 -15.07 6.99 9.52
CA ASP A 330 -15.95 7.67 10.45
C ASP A 330 -15.67 9.17 10.36
N VAL A 331 -16.58 9.88 9.70
CA VAL A 331 -16.50 11.33 9.49
C VAL A 331 -16.59 12.08 10.83
N ALA A 332 -17.25 11.52 11.84
CA ALA A 332 -17.39 12.15 13.15
C ALA A 332 -16.07 12.11 13.93
N SER A 333 -15.38 10.98 13.98
CA SER A 333 -14.00 10.94 14.50
C SER A 333 -12.98 11.61 13.57
N GLY A 334 -13.34 11.77 12.30
CA GLY A 334 -12.54 12.41 11.28
C GLY A 334 -11.39 11.53 10.79
N ARG A 335 -11.57 10.21 10.77
CA ARG A 335 -10.56 9.22 10.38
C ARG A 335 -11.09 8.22 9.37
N GLY A 336 -10.17 7.65 8.58
CA GLY A 336 -10.46 6.54 7.69
C GLY A 336 -9.26 5.61 7.56
N THR A 337 -9.53 4.33 7.34
CA THR A 337 -8.52 3.26 7.19
C THR A 337 -8.66 2.61 5.82
N VAL A 338 -7.53 2.39 5.15
CA VAL A 338 -7.44 1.72 3.85
C VAL A 338 -6.42 0.58 3.95
N LYS A 339 -6.71 -0.54 3.31
CA LYS A 339 -5.76 -1.63 3.05
C LYS A 339 -5.50 -1.72 1.56
N GLY A 340 -4.35 -2.23 1.17
CA GLY A 340 -4.10 -2.49 -0.23
C GLY A 340 -3.14 -3.62 -0.51
N CYS A 341 -3.23 -4.16 -1.71
CA CYS A 341 -2.38 -5.22 -2.23
C CYS A 341 -1.70 -4.74 -3.51
N VAL A 342 -0.41 -5.06 -3.66
CA VAL A 342 0.39 -4.70 -4.83
C VAL A 342 0.76 -5.96 -5.60
N TYR A 343 0.35 -6.01 -6.86
CA TYR A 343 0.56 -7.15 -7.75
C TYR A 343 1.44 -6.77 -8.94
N THR A 344 2.20 -7.74 -9.44
CA THR A 344 2.83 -7.67 -10.77
C THR A 344 1.79 -7.85 -11.88
N LEU A 345 2.18 -7.60 -13.14
CA LEU A 345 1.32 -7.85 -14.31
C LEU A 345 0.84 -9.31 -14.42
N ASP A 346 1.68 -10.26 -14.02
CA ASP A 346 1.39 -11.70 -13.98
C ASP A 346 0.63 -12.13 -12.70
N GLY A 347 0.22 -11.18 -11.86
CA GLY A 347 -0.66 -11.43 -10.72
C GLY A 347 0.05 -11.93 -9.47
N VAL A 348 1.38 -11.82 -9.37
CA VAL A 348 2.13 -12.18 -8.16
C VAL A 348 2.01 -11.05 -7.13
N LEU A 349 1.58 -11.38 -5.91
CA LEU A 349 1.51 -10.41 -4.80
C LEU A 349 2.92 -10.10 -4.28
N VAL A 350 3.34 -8.84 -4.38
CA VAL A 350 4.69 -8.40 -3.95
C VAL A 350 4.70 -7.51 -2.72
N ALA A 351 3.56 -6.87 -2.39
CA ALA A 351 3.43 -6.12 -1.15
C ALA A 351 1.98 -6.04 -0.66
N VAL A 352 1.81 -5.90 0.66
CA VAL A 352 0.55 -5.54 1.31
C VAL A 352 0.76 -4.23 2.08
N THR A 353 -0.19 -3.32 1.95
CA THR A 353 -0.14 -1.94 2.45
C THR A 353 -1.30 -1.66 3.40
N GLY A 354 -1.10 -0.80 4.39
CA GLY A 354 -2.14 -0.33 5.30
C GLY A 354 -1.90 1.11 5.73
N GLN A 355 -2.96 1.90 5.85
CA GLN A 355 -2.88 3.31 6.21
C GLN A 355 -4.17 3.80 6.87
N GLU A 356 -4.04 4.46 8.01
CA GLU A 356 -5.03 5.36 8.59
C GLU A 356 -4.69 6.82 8.21
N GLY A 357 -5.72 7.63 8.04
CA GLY A 357 -5.54 9.05 7.82
C GLY A 357 -6.70 9.88 8.35
N VAL A 358 -6.44 11.16 8.51
CA VAL A 358 -7.46 12.17 8.76
C VAL A 358 -8.35 12.27 7.53
N VAL A 359 -9.65 12.07 7.71
CA VAL A 359 -10.69 12.23 6.69
C VAL A 359 -11.80 13.09 7.31
N ARG A 360 -11.77 14.41 7.06
CA ARG A 360 -12.72 15.35 7.66
C ARG A 360 -13.52 16.07 6.59
N ALA A 361 -14.83 16.13 6.78
CA ALA A 361 -15.70 17.04 6.05
C ALA A 361 -15.48 18.48 6.52
N ASP A 362 -15.63 19.45 5.62
CA ASP A 362 -15.70 20.86 5.98
C ASP A 362 -17.16 21.21 6.32
N LEU A 363 -17.41 21.39 7.61
CA LEU A 363 -18.74 21.70 8.14
C LEU A 363 -18.94 23.21 8.37
N ARG A 364 -17.97 24.07 8.01
CA ARG A 364 -18.10 25.52 8.20
C ARG A 364 -19.32 26.05 7.45
N GLY A 365 -20.24 26.69 8.17
CA GLY A 365 -21.49 27.24 7.62
C GLY A 365 -22.68 26.28 7.64
N LEU A 366 -22.51 25.06 8.12
CA LEU A 366 -23.61 24.16 8.48
C LEU A 366 -23.76 24.20 10.00
N GLU A 367 -24.94 24.58 10.51
CA GLU A 367 -25.22 24.37 11.92
C GLU A 367 -25.17 22.86 12.19
N ALA A 368 -24.41 22.44 13.20
CA ALA A 368 -24.42 21.08 13.70
C ALA A 368 -25.78 20.82 14.38
N LYS A 369 -26.83 20.67 13.57
CA LYS A 369 -28.09 20.09 14.06
C LYS A 369 -27.78 18.64 14.37
N GLY A 370 -27.91 18.30 15.64
CA GLY A 370 -27.63 16.96 16.17
C GLY A 370 -28.24 15.89 15.26
N LEU A 371 -27.52 14.79 15.12
CA LEU A 371 -27.93 13.58 14.42
C LEU A 371 -29.43 13.33 14.60
N VAL A 372 -30.23 13.62 13.57
CA VAL A 372 -31.61 13.15 13.44
C VAL A 372 -31.84 12.70 12.00
N GLU A 373 -32.20 11.43 11.93
CA GLU A 373 -32.96 10.67 10.94
C GLU A 373 -33.48 11.39 9.68
N GLY A 374 -33.25 10.72 8.53
CA GLY A 374 -34.28 10.59 7.49
C GLY A 374 -34.04 11.28 6.14
N GLY A 375 -33.77 10.45 5.12
CA GLY A 375 -34.17 10.64 3.70
C GLY A 375 -33.33 11.61 2.84
N ALA A 376 -32.49 11.13 1.90
CA ALA A 376 -32.79 10.61 0.54
C ALA A 376 -32.50 11.69 -0.53
N VAL A 377 -31.95 11.50 -1.74
CA VAL A 377 -31.31 10.43 -2.55
C VAL A 377 -30.53 11.17 -3.68
N GLU A 378 -29.56 10.48 -4.29
CA GLU A 378 -28.74 10.74 -5.50
C GLU A 378 -29.21 11.73 -6.58
N GLU A 379 -28.24 12.34 -7.29
CA GLU A 379 -28.28 12.39 -8.76
C GLU A 379 -26.88 12.07 -9.36
N ASP A 380 -26.75 10.84 -9.86
CA ASP A 380 -25.78 10.41 -10.87
C ASP A 380 -26.11 11.08 -12.22
N GLU A 381 -25.21 11.91 -12.76
CA GLU A 381 -25.42 12.58 -14.06
C GLU A 381 -25.21 11.67 -15.30
N GLU A 382 -24.96 10.37 -15.16
CA GLU A 382 -24.66 9.49 -16.30
C GLU A 382 -25.85 8.73 -16.93
N ARG A 383 -27.10 8.94 -16.50
CA ARG A 383 -28.28 8.25 -17.10
C ARG A 383 -29.24 9.07 -17.95
N LYS A 384 -28.93 10.32 -18.33
CA LYS A 384 -29.78 11.10 -19.26
C LYS A 384 -29.50 10.86 -20.75
N VAL A 385 -29.44 9.60 -21.19
CA VAL A 385 -29.70 9.23 -22.61
C VAL A 385 -30.32 7.84 -22.68
N LYS A 386 -31.65 7.77 -22.63
CA LYS A 386 -32.58 6.78 -23.26
C LYS A 386 -33.78 6.49 -22.35
N ALA A 387 -34.81 7.34 -22.48
CA ALA A 387 -36.21 6.94 -22.43
C ALA A 387 -37.06 8.17 -22.77
N LYS A 388 -37.11 8.52 -24.07
CA LYS A 388 -38.26 9.19 -24.65
C LYS A 388 -39.09 8.08 -25.28
N LEU A 389 -40.20 7.75 -24.65
CA LEU A 389 -41.51 7.45 -25.25
C LEU A 389 -42.53 7.34 -24.12
#